data_AF-A0A3P9ND79-F1
#
_entry.id   AF-A0A3P9ND79-F1
#
_cell.length_a   1.000
_cell.length_b   1.000
_cell.length_c   1.000
_cell.angle_alpha   90.00
_cell.angle_beta   90.00
_cell.angle_gamma   90.00
#
_symmetry.space_group_name_H-M   'P 1'
#
loop_
_entity.id
_entity.type
_entity.pdbx_description
1 polymer ?
#
loop_
_entity_poly.entity_id
_entity_poly.type
_entity_poly.pdbx_seq_one_letter_code
_entity_poly.pdbx_strand_id
1 'polypeptide(L)' 'VQHMSSNGEIDFINKPREVDLRRTFTFRNSKQTYTGIPIIAANMDTTGTFEMAKVLSKCCSAT' A
#
# COMPACT_ATOMS: atom_id res chain seq x y z
N VAL A 1 -15.51 -25.04 0.55
CA VAL A 1 -14.76 -26.30 0.80
C VAL A 1 -13.45 -25.92 1.47
N GLN A 2 -13.26 -26.32 2.73
CA GLN A 2 -11.99 -26.13 3.43
C GLN A 2 -10.99 -27.08 2.79
N HIS A 3 -9.98 -26.57 2.09
CA HIS A 3 -8.90 -27.41 1.56
C HIS A 3 -7.87 -27.54 2.67
N MET A 4 -7.82 -28.71 3.30
CA MET A 4 -6.88 -29.01 4.38
C MET A 4 -5.52 -29.27 3.72
N SER A 5 -4.54 -28.39 3.96
CA SER A 5 -3.17 -28.68 3.58
C SER A 5 -2.64 -29.83 4.44
N SER A 6 -1.76 -30.67 3.90
CA SER A 6 -1.23 -31.89 4.56
C SER A 6 -0.52 -31.65 5.90
N ASN A 7 -0.36 -30.38 6.29
CA ASN A 7 0.31 -29.94 7.51
C ASN A 7 -0.66 -29.51 8.64
N GLY A 8 -1.98 -29.75 8.47
CA GLY A 8 -2.98 -29.43 9.50
C GLY A 8 -3.35 -27.95 9.62
N GLU A 9 -2.84 -27.11 8.72
CA GLU A 9 -3.21 -25.69 8.63
C GLU A 9 -4.41 -25.50 7.69
N ILE A 10 -5.37 -24.68 8.13
CA ILE A 10 -6.60 -24.37 7.39
C ILE A 10 -6.27 -23.27 6.38
N ASP A 11 -6.03 -23.65 5.13
CA ASP A 11 -5.82 -22.70 4.04
C ASP A 11 -7.16 -22.07 3.62
N PHE A 12 -7.39 -20.83 4.04
CA PHE A 12 -8.52 -20.03 3.57
C PHE A 12 -8.26 -19.55 2.15
N ILE A 13 -8.63 -20.35 1.14
CA ILE A 13 -8.48 -20.06 -0.31
C ILE A 13 -9.08 -18.68 -0.70
N ASN A 14 -10.01 -18.13 0.09
CA ASN A 14 -10.67 -16.84 -0.15
C ASN A 14 -10.23 -15.70 0.77
N LYS A 15 -9.18 -15.83 1.58
CA LYS A 15 -8.60 -14.65 2.24
C LYS A 15 -7.72 -13.92 1.23
N PRO A 16 -7.80 -12.57 1.11
CA PRO A 16 -6.74 -11.83 0.46
C PRO A 16 -5.44 -12.24 1.15
N ARG A 17 -4.47 -12.69 0.35
CA ARG A 17 -3.12 -12.92 0.85
C ARG A 17 -2.67 -11.65 1.57
N GLU A 18 -1.90 -11.81 2.64
CA GLU A 18 -1.25 -10.70 3.30
C GLU A 18 -0.25 -10.08 2.30
N VAL A 19 -0.70 -9.07 1.57
CA VAL A 19 0.06 -8.38 0.51
C VAL A 19 0.48 -7.03 1.06
N ASP A 20 1.79 -6.83 1.20
CA ASP A 20 2.35 -5.50 1.47
C ASP A 20 2.48 -4.71 0.16
N LEU A 21 1.81 -3.56 0.10
CA LEU A 21 1.80 -2.64 -1.04
C LEU A 21 2.86 -1.54 -0.92
N ARG A 22 3.58 -1.46 0.20
CA ARG A 22 4.64 -0.46 0.41
C ARG A 22 5.84 -0.78 -0.47
N ARG A 23 6.45 0.27 -1.02
CA ARG A 23 7.64 0.20 -1.86
C ARG A 23 8.64 1.24 -1.38
N THR A 24 9.91 0.87 -1.40
CA THR A 24 11.02 1.78 -1.12
C THR A 24 11.71 2.14 -2.43
N PHE A 25 11.80 3.44 -2.71
CA PHE A 25 12.47 3.98 -3.89
C PHE A 25 13.61 4.89 -3.44
N THR A 26 14.80 4.67 -4.02
CA THR A 26 15.92 5.61 -3.92
C THR A 26 16.02 6.38 -5.23
N PHE A 27 15.76 7.67 -5.19
CA PHE A 27 15.81 8.53 -6.38
C PHE A 27 17.26 8.71 -6.85
N ARG A 28 17.55 8.34 -8.10
CA ARG A 28 18.91 8.34 -8.65
C ARG A 28 19.62 9.69 -8.53
N ASN A 29 18.89 10.78 -8.79
CA ASN A 29 19.44 12.12 -8.91
C ASN A 29 19.50 12.84 -7.56
N SER A 30 18.44 12.78 -6.76
CA SER A 30 18.39 13.45 -5.45
C SER A 30 18.97 12.62 -4.31
N LYS A 31 19.20 11.31 -4.51
CA LYS A 31 19.60 10.32 -3.49
C LYS A 31 18.64 10.16 -2.32
N GLN A 32 17.49 10.82 -2.38
CA GLN A 32 16.45 10.69 -1.36
C GLN A 32 15.79 9.32 -1.44
N THR A 33 15.38 8.81 -0.28
CA THR A 33 14.65 7.54 -0.18
C THR A 33 13.22 7.80 0.26
N TYR A 34 12.27 7.24 -0.46
CA TYR A 34 10.84 7.31 -0.15
C TYR A 34 10.31 5.90 0.05
N THR A 35 9.67 5.66 1.19
CA THR A 35 8.96 4.41 1.49
C THR A 35 7.49 4.70 1.68
N GLY A 36 6.64 4.06 0.88
CA GLY A 36 5.19 4.24 0.96
C GLY A 36 4.46 3.48 -0.14
N ILE A 37 3.15 3.65 -0.21
CA ILE A 37 2.35 3.11 -1.32
C ILE A 37 2.50 4.09 -2.50
N PRO A 38 2.94 3.65 -3.70
CA PRO A 38 3.22 4.53 -4.83
C PRO A 38 1.94 5.00 -5.56
N ILE A 39 1.01 5.61 -4.82
CA ILE A 39 -0.22 6.23 -5.33
C ILE A 39 -0.16 7.72 -5.00
N ILE A 40 -0.27 8.57 -6.02
CA ILE A 40 -0.13 10.02 -5.91
C ILE A 40 -1.36 10.67 -6.52
N ALA A 41 -1.98 11.63 -5.81
CA ALA A 41 -3.06 12.43 -6.38
C ALA A 41 -2.54 13.33 -7.51
N ALA A 42 -3.33 13.47 -8.58
CA ALA A 42 -2.99 14.38 -9.67
C ALA A 42 -2.97 15.84 -9.20
N ASN A 43 -2.02 16.62 -9.72
CA ASN A 43 -1.91 18.06 -9.46
C ASN A 43 -2.93 18.86 -10.29
N MET A 44 -4.21 18.67 -9.98
CA MET A 44 -5.36 19.37 -10.59
C MET A 44 -6.20 20.00 -9.47
N ASP A 45 -6.85 21.11 -9.77
CA ASP A 45 -7.59 21.94 -8.80
C ASP A 45 -8.63 21.18 -7.96
N THR A 46 -9.17 20.07 -8.47
CA THR A 46 -10.20 19.27 -7.78
C THR A 46 -9.66 17.99 -7.12
N THR A 47 -8.48 17.50 -7.51
CA THR A 47 -7.88 16.27 -6.97
C THR A 47 -6.70 16.53 -6.03
N GLY A 48 -5.92 17.58 -6.29
CA GLY A 48 -4.72 17.95 -5.53
C GLY A 48 -5.00 18.82 -4.32
N THR A 49 -6.17 18.68 -3.69
CA THR A 49 -6.57 19.53 -2.57
C THR A 49 -5.90 19.11 -1.26
N PHE A 50 -5.76 20.03 -0.30
CA PHE A 50 -5.22 19.72 1.03
C PHE A 50 -6.04 18.67 1.78
N GLU A 51 -7.35 18.63 1.53
CA GLU A 51 -8.24 17.60 2.09
C GLU A 51 -7.87 16.21 1.56
N MET A 52 -7.58 16.09 0.26
CA MET A 52 -7.13 14.84 -0.34
C MET A 52 -5.78 14.39 0.24
N ALA A 53 -4.84 15.32 0.45
CA ALA A 53 -3.57 15.03 1.09
C ALA A 53 -3.74 14.46 2.51
N LYS A 54 -4.70 14.98 3.30
CA LYS A 54 -5.01 14.51 4.66
C LYS A 54 -5.62 13.11 4.68
N VAL A 55 -6.37 12.73 3.64
CA VAL A 55 -6.96 11.38 3.53
C VAL A 55 -5.91 10.38 3.05
N LEU A 56 -5.13 10.74 2.02
CA LEU A 56 -4.06 9.90 1.50
C LEU A 56 -2.96 9.63 2.53
N SER A 57 -2.64 10.60 3.38
CA SER A 57 -1.65 10.41 4.45
C SER A 57 -2.08 9.37 5.47
N LYS A 58 -3.38 9.25 5.78
CA LYS A 58 -3.91 8.20 6.68
C LYS A 58 -3.80 6.80 6.08
N CYS A 59 -3.97 6.68 4.77
CA CYS A 59 -3.82 5.39 4.07
C CYS A 59 -2.36 4.92 4.06
N CYS A 60 -1.43 5.85 3.90
CA CYS A 60 0.00 5.55 3.80
C CYS A 60 0.76 5.59 5.13
N SER A 61 0.17 6.12 6.21
CA SER A 61 0.76 6.09 7.55
C SER A 61 0.67 4.67 8.11
N ALA A 62 1.79 3.97 8.12
CA ALA A 62 1.97 2.79 8.93
C ALA A 62 1.71 3.15 10.41
N THR A 63 0.53 2.81 10.91
CA THR A 63 0.32 2.53 12.33
C THR A 63 0.19 1.03 12.48
#